data_AF-A0A0G1S6I3-F1
#
_entry.id   AF-A0A0G1S6I3-F1
#
_cell.length_a   1.000
_cell.length_b   1.000
_cell.length_c   1.000
_cell.angle_alpha   90.00
_cell.angle_beta   90.00
_cell.angle_gamma   90.00
#
_symmetry.space_group_name_H-M   'P 1'
#
loop_
_entity.id
_entity.type
_entity.pdbx_description
1 polymer ?
#
loop_
_entity_poly.entity_id
_entity_poly.type
_entity_poly.pdbx_seq_one_letter_code
_entity_poly.pdbx_strand_id
1 'polypeptide(L)'
;MRITNNAGTTTYFSATSSPSSNTLNFSGGTPIPASTSSTQFKIRVTPKTHALISSPPGAEYNLSPYVSAWTGTNTKVGSDSNANTLTIDNLSPNNATSSDFNRSVVLRWAASTPGSEVPAEGTEYGVDNAIGAATVACARSDGASTAVSGVDGAGTGGCSAVALTNGQDYSYKVFQKDSRFNYDVGVTFTGSPFRPAAVTTTLGTGTDATTATVAPGSGIRDAGSFTFQTSAGSDSITALTVILAASGTPYNGLSEVRVTNNAGTTTYFSAI
;
A
#
# COMPACT_ATOMS: atom_id res chain seq x y z
N MET A 1 9.82 -21.08 28.85
CA MET A 1 9.53 -20.49 30.18
C MET A 1 10.69 -20.86 31.11
N ARG A 2 11.01 -20.01 32.09
CA ARG A 2 12.00 -20.28 33.13
C ARG A 2 11.56 -19.75 34.50
N ILE A 3 12.04 -20.36 35.56
CA ILE A 3 11.87 -19.90 36.95
C ILE A 3 13.20 -19.34 37.43
N THR A 4 13.18 -18.12 37.98
CA THR A 4 14.40 -17.37 38.35
C THR A 4 14.31 -16.79 39.75
N ASN A 5 15.45 -16.39 40.31
CA ASN A 5 15.46 -15.48 41.47
C ASN A 5 14.85 -14.12 41.11
N ASN A 6 14.55 -13.29 42.11
CA ASN A 6 13.92 -11.99 41.88
C ASN A 6 14.70 -11.10 40.88
N ALA A 7 16.04 -11.11 40.99
CA ALA A 7 16.93 -10.35 40.11
C ALA A 7 17.00 -10.90 38.66
N GLY A 8 16.62 -12.17 38.43
CA GLY A 8 16.72 -12.82 37.13
C GLY A 8 18.12 -13.35 36.78
N THR A 9 19.07 -13.31 37.72
CA THR A 9 20.47 -13.75 37.51
C THR A 9 20.66 -15.25 37.65
N THR A 10 19.81 -15.92 38.43
CA THR A 10 19.88 -17.38 38.65
C THR A 10 18.63 -18.03 38.08
N THR A 11 18.81 -19.02 37.21
CA THR A 11 17.71 -19.86 36.70
C THR A 11 17.68 -21.18 37.46
N TYR A 12 16.54 -21.51 38.06
CA TYR A 12 16.33 -22.75 38.80
C TYR A 12 15.78 -23.84 37.91
N PHE A 13 14.74 -23.50 37.14
CA PHE A 13 14.08 -24.41 36.22
C PHE A 13 13.90 -23.77 34.84
N SER A 14 13.98 -24.59 33.81
CA SER A 14 13.67 -24.22 32.43
C SER A 14 12.72 -25.26 31.85
N ALA A 15 11.71 -24.81 31.12
CA ALA A 15 10.78 -25.70 30.42
C ALA A 15 11.23 -25.88 28.97
N THR A 16 10.69 -26.91 28.31
CA THR A 16 10.86 -27.11 26.86
C THR A 16 10.39 -25.88 26.08
N SER A 17 11.06 -25.61 24.96
CA SER A 17 10.55 -24.69 23.96
C SER A 17 9.23 -25.23 23.38
N SER A 18 8.25 -24.36 23.14
CA SER A 18 6.94 -24.73 22.57
C SER A 18 6.14 -25.73 23.43
N PRO A 19 5.72 -25.34 24.65
CA PRO A 19 4.86 -26.21 25.45
C PRO A 19 3.55 -26.54 24.72
N SER A 20 3.12 -27.80 24.78
CA SER A 20 1.84 -28.29 24.23
C SER A 20 0.70 -28.35 25.25
N SER A 21 0.96 -27.90 26.49
CA SER A 21 0.01 -27.92 27.61
C SER A 21 0.02 -26.59 28.35
N ASN A 22 -1.14 -26.20 28.88
CA ASN A 22 -1.29 -25.05 29.78
C ASN A 22 -0.70 -25.33 31.17
N THR A 23 -0.48 -26.61 31.51
CA THR A 23 0.19 -27.03 32.74
C THR A 23 1.60 -27.51 32.40
N LEU A 24 2.60 -26.78 32.88
CA LEU A 24 4.00 -27.15 32.69
C LEU A 24 4.55 -27.81 33.95
N ASN A 25 5.10 -29.00 33.76
CA ASN A 25 5.81 -29.72 34.81
C ASN A 25 7.31 -29.47 34.65
N PHE A 26 7.96 -29.02 35.71
CA PHE A 26 9.40 -28.88 35.78
C PHE A 26 10.00 -30.05 36.54
N SER A 27 10.94 -30.76 35.93
CA SER A 27 11.75 -31.80 36.55
C SER A 27 13.22 -31.65 36.10
N GLY A 28 14.17 -32.07 36.94
CA GLY A 28 15.60 -32.09 36.56
C GLY A 28 16.33 -30.74 36.56
N GLY A 29 15.88 -29.75 37.35
CA GLY A 29 16.56 -28.45 37.52
C GLY A 29 17.29 -28.27 38.86
N THR A 30 17.78 -27.05 39.11
CA THR A 30 18.35 -26.67 40.42
C THR A 30 17.23 -26.42 41.42
N PRO A 31 17.20 -27.10 42.58
CA PRO A 31 16.17 -26.88 43.58
C PRO A 31 16.09 -25.41 44.03
N ILE A 32 14.87 -24.91 44.19
CA ILE A 32 14.64 -23.57 44.74
C ILE A 32 14.88 -23.63 46.26
N PRO A 33 15.76 -22.78 46.83
CA PRO A 33 15.97 -22.75 48.27
C PRO A 33 14.79 -22.12 48.98
N ALA A 34 14.32 -22.77 50.04
CA ALA A 34 13.32 -22.24 50.97
C ALA A 34 13.92 -22.19 52.39
N SER A 35 13.64 -21.11 53.11
CA SER A 35 14.11 -20.89 54.49
C SER A 35 12.99 -20.30 55.35
N THR A 36 13.27 -20.03 56.63
CA THR A 36 12.32 -19.34 57.53
C THR A 36 12.08 -17.88 57.12
N SER A 37 12.90 -17.30 56.25
CA SER A 37 12.69 -15.99 55.67
C SER A 37 11.98 -16.08 54.31
N SER A 38 10.94 -15.26 54.13
CA SER A 38 10.23 -15.15 52.85
C SER A 38 11.17 -14.66 51.75
N THR A 39 11.22 -15.41 50.65
CA THR A 39 12.08 -15.11 49.50
C THR A 39 11.25 -15.11 48.23
N GLN A 40 11.41 -14.09 47.39
CA GLN A 40 10.67 -13.96 46.14
C GLN A 40 11.41 -14.58 44.94
N PHE A 41 10.66 -15.30 44.11
CA PHE A 41 11.08 -15.86 42.84
C PHE A 41 10.15 -15.39 41.72
N LYS A 42 10.55 -15.55 40.45
CA LYS A 42 9.78 -15.08 39.30
C LYS A 42 9.61 -16.16 38.24
N ILE A 43 8.36 -16.33 37.79
CA ILE A 43 8.02 -17.02 36.54
C ILE A 43 8.34 -16.07 35.39
N ARG A 44 9.15 -16.50 34.43
CA ARG A 44 9.55 -15.72 33.27
C ARG A 44 9.15 -16.44 31.99
N VAL A 45 8.47 -15.72 31.11
CA VAL A 45 8.09 -16.20 29.77
C VAL A 45 8.87 -15.44 28.70
N THR A 46 9.09 -16.10 27.58
CA THR A 46 9.69 -15.50 26.39
C THR A 46 8.72 -15.81 25.25
N PRO A 47 8.03 -14.80 24.69
CA PRO A 47 7.21 -15.00 23.50
C PRO A 47 8.05 -15.55 22.35
N LYS A 48 7.43 -16.30 21.44
CA LYS A 48 8.09 -16.62 20.17
C LYS A 48 8.09 -15.38 19.28
N THR A 49 8.93 -15.39 18.25
CA THR A 49 8.83 -14.43 17.15
C THR A 49 7.53 -14.63 16.37
N HIS A 50 7.06 -13.58 15.70
CA HIS A 50 5.86 -13.63 14.85
C HIS A 50 5.81 -14.85 13.93
N ALA A 51 6.91 -15.12 13.21
CA ALA A 51 7.04 -16.25 12.29
C ALA A 51 6.81 -17.65 12.91
N LEU A 52 6.79 -17.77 14.24
CA LEU A 52 6.69 -19.04 14.96
C LEU A 52 5.43 -19.17 15.84
N ILE A 53 4.55 -18.15 15.89
CA ILE A 53 3.34 -18.12 16.72
C ILE A 53 2.07 -18.47 15.91
N SER A 54 1.85 -17.86 14.74
CA SER A 54 0.77 -18.21 13.79
C SER A 54 0.88 -17.41 12.48
N SER A 55 0.21 -17.89 11.42
CA SER A 55 0.06 -17.15 10.15
C SER A 55 -1.14 -16.18 10.21
N PRO A 56 -1.15 -15.09 9.43
CA PRO A 56 -2.29 -14.18 9.32
C PRO A 56 -3.64 -14.88 9.04
N PRO A 57 -4.76 -14.45 9.65
CA PRO A 57 -4.79 -13.52 10.78
C PRO A 57 -4.24 -14.22 12.03
N GLY A 58 -3.32 -13.58 12.73
CA GLY A 58 -2.75 -14.17 13.95
C GLY A 58 -3.73 -14.10 15.14
N ALA A 59 -3.24 -14.29 16.37
CA ALA A 59 -4.07 -14.37 17.57
C ALA A 59 -3.43 -13.70 18.79
N GLU A 60 -4.25 -13.34 19.77
CA GLU A 60 -3.79 -12.93 21.10
C GLU A 60 -3.62 -14.15 22.02
N TYR A 61 -2.59 -14.12 22.87
CA TYR A 61 -2.35 -15.15 23.88
C TYR A 61 -2.26 -14.51 25.26
N ASN A 62 -3.28 -14.75 26.07
CA ASN A 62 -3.38 -14.24 27.43
C ASN A 62 -2.80 -15.25 28.42
N LEU A 63 -1.90 -14.78 29.29
CA LEU A 63 -1.24 -15.60 30.31
C LEU A 63 -1.44 -15.01 31.71
N SER A 64 -1.88 -15.85 32.64
CA SER A 64 -1.96 -15.53 34.07
C SER A 64 -1.24 -16.61 34.88
N PRO A 65 0.10 -16.72 34.78
CA PRO A 65 0.84 -17.82 35.38
C PRO A 65 0.84 -17.72 36.91
N TYR A 66 0.70 -18.88 37.57
CA TYR A 66 0.82 -19.07 39.01
C TYR A 66 1.33 -20.49 39.32
N VAL A 67 1.81 -20.73 40.54
CA VAL A 67 2.25 -22.06 41.01
C VAL A 67 1.05 -22.83 41.57
N SER A 68 0.57 -23.82 40.82
CA SER A 68 -0.59 -24.64 41.24
C SER A 68 -0.23 -25.81 42.17
N ALA A 69 1.00 -26.29 42.11
CA ALA A 69 1.49 -27.39 42.94
C ALA A 69 3.03 -27.38 43.03
N TRP A 70 3.57 -27.99 44.09
CA TRP A 70 5.01 -28.21 44.25
C TRP A 70 5.30 -29.51 45.02
N THR A 71 6.55 -29.96 44.92
CA THR A 71 7.11 -31.10 45.67
C THR A 71 8.11 -30.59 46.70
N GLY A 72 7.99 -31.07 47.94
CA GLY A 72 8.85 -30.73 49.07
C GLY A 72 8.53 -31.66 50.25
N THR A 73 9.40 -31.69 51.26
CA THR A 73 9.29 -32.60 52.42
C THR A 73 8.38 -32.08 53.53
N ASN A 74 8.29 -30.76 53.70
CA ASN A 74 7.43 -30.13 54.71
C ASN A 74 5.95 -30.22 54.31
N THR A 75 5.06 -30.19 55.31
CA THR A 75 3.61 -30.06 55.10
C THR A 75 3.29 -28.82 54.27
N LYS A 76 2.47 -29.00 53.22
CA LYS A 76 2.12 -27.93 52.28
C LYS A 76 0.96 -27.10 52.84
N VAL A 77 1.15 -25.80 52.95
CA VAL A 77 0.14 -24.83 53.41
C VAL A 77 0.19 -23.60 52.50
N GLY A 78 -0.96 -23.00 52.23
CA GLY A 78 -1.09 -21.78 51.40
C GLY A 78 -1.41 -22.06 49.93
N SER A 79 -1.57 -20.98 49.16
CA SER A 79 -1.86 -21.00 47.73
C SER A 79 -1.17 -19.84 47.01
N ASP A 80 -1.01 -19.96 45.70
CA ASP A 80 -0.56 -18.90 44.80
C ASP A 80 -1.67 -18.58 43.79
N SER A 81 -1.84 -17.30 43.47
CA SER A 81 -2.81 -16.83 42.49
C SER A 81 -2.29 -15.59 41.79
N ASN A 82 -2.70 -15.41 40.54
CA ASN A 82 -2.36 -14.24 39.74
C ASN A 82 -3.60 -13.77 38.98
N ALA A 83 -4.17 -12.66 39.42
CA ALA A 83 -5.34 -12.06 38.77
C ALA A 83 -4.97 -11.20 37.56
N ASN A 84 -3.68 -10.97 37.30
CA ASN A 84 -3.23 -10.14 36.19
C ASN A 84 -3.05 -10.97 34.91
N THR A 85 -3.22 -10.30 33.77
CA THR A 85 -3.02 -10.87 32.44
C THR A 85 -1.80 -10.24 31.79
N LEU A 86 -0.89 -11.09 31.30
CA LEU A 86 0.10 -10.73 30.31
C LEU A 86 -0.44 -11.13 28.94
N THR A 87 -0.60 -10.19 28.03
CA THR A 87 -1.04 -10.45 26.65
C THR A 87 0.16 -10.46 25.72
N ILE A 88 0.32 -11.56 24.98
CA ILE A 88 1.17 -11.62 23.80
C ILE A 88 0.26 -11.35 22.62
N ASP A 89 0.45 -10.20 22.00
CA ASP A 89 -0.37 -9.74 20.89
C ASP A 89 0.28 -10.11 19.55
N ASN A 90 -0.35 -11.05 18.85
CA ASN A 90 -0.05 -11.40 17.46
C ASN A 90 -1.33 -11.31 16.61
N LEU A 91 -2.36 -10.58 17.07
CA LEU A 91 -3.62 -10.49 16.36
C LEU A 91 -3.53 -9.39 15.29
N SER A 92 -3.72 -9.77 14.03
CA SER A 92 -3.73 -8.83 12.92
C SER A 92 -4.89 -7.83 13.02
N PRO A 93 -4.74 -6.58 12.55
CA PRO A 93 -5.85 -5.64 12.47
C PRO A 93 -6.91 -6.14 11.49
N ASN A 94 -8.19 -5.94 11.79
CA ASN A 94 -9.27 -6.41 10.91
C ASN A 94 -9.46 -5.56 9.65
N ASN A 95 -9.10 -4.27 9.71
CA ASN A 95 -9.14 -3.32 8.60
C ASN A 95 -8.47 -1.99 9.02
N ALA A 96 -8.48 -0.99 8.13
CA ALA A 96 -7.92 0.34 8.37
C ALA A 96 -8.63 1.15 9.49
N THR A 97 -9.87 0.80 9.84
CA THR A 97 -10.61 1.43 10.95
C THR A 97 -10.42 0.74 12.29
N SER A 98 -9.63 -0.34 12.32
CA SER A 98 -9.26 -1.03 13.56
C SER A 98 -8.55 -0.04 14.50
N SER A 99 -8.84 -0.13 15.80
CA SER A 99 -8.13 0.64 16.82
C SER A 99 -6.63 0.30 16.90
N ASP A 100 -6.24 -0.86 16.37
CA ASP A 100 -4.83 -1.27 16.28
C ASP A 100 -4.24 -1.03 14.89
N PHE A 101 -4.90 -0.28 14.02
CA PHE A 101 -4.29 0.11 12.76
C PHE A 101 -3.04 0.97 13.00
N ASN A 102 -1.97 0.69 12.26
CA ASN A 102 -0.76 1.51 12.22
C ASN A 102 -0.34 1.90 10.81
N ARG A 103 -0.48 0.98 9.84
CA ARG A 103 0.01 1.21 8.49
C ARG A 103 -0.69 0.37 7.42
N SER A 104 -1.02 0.98 6.29
CA SER A 104 -1.40 0.30 5.05
C SER A 104 -0.16 0.01 4.20
N VAL A 105 -0.07 -1.20 3.64
CA VAL A 105 0.93 -1.60 2.64
C VAL A 105 0.19 -2.09 1.40
N VAL A 106 0.45 -1.45 0.26
CA VAL A 106 -0.13 -1.85 -1.03
C VAL A 106 0.92 -2.60 -1.82
N LEU A 107 0.67 -3.87 -2.09
CA LEU A 107 1.47 -4.66 -3.01
C LEU A 107 0.92 -4.54 -4.42
N ARG A 108 1.83 -4.45 -5.39
CA ARG A 108 1.56 -4.37 -6.83
C ARG A 108 2.32 -5.45 -7.57
N TRP A 109 1.64 -6.12 -8.49
CA TRP A 109 2.22 -7.07 -9.44
C TRP A 109 2.08 -6.52 -10.85
N ALA A 110 3.10 -6.70 -11.70
CA ALA A 110 3.02 -6.46 -13.13
C ALA A 110 2.32 -7.65 -13.84
N ALA A 111 1.08 -7.94 -13.42
CA ALA A 111 0.25 -9.02 -13.93
C ALA A 111 -1.24 -8.69 -13.74
N SER A 112 -2.11 -9.34 -14.52
CA SER A 112 -3.56 -9.17 -14.46
C SER A 112 -4.21 -9.69 -13.18
N THR A 113 -3.54 -10.57 -12.44
CA THR A 113 -4.01 -11.12 -11.16
C THR A 113 -2.93 -11.00 -10.09
N PRO A 114 -3.27 -10.69 -8.83
CA PRO A 114 -2.30 -10.70 -7.74
C PRO A 114 -1.66 -12.08 -7.58
N GLY A 115 -0.38 -12.10 -7.23
CA GLY A 115 0.31 -13.31 -6.79
C GLY A 115 -0.07 -13.74 -5.38
N SER A 116 0.64 -14.75 -4.87
CA SER A 116 0.44 -15.28 -3.52
C SER A 116 1.24 -14.55 -2.44
N GLU A 117 2.05 -13.56 -2.83
CA GLU A 117 2.90 -12.84 -1.89
C GLU A 117 2.08 -12.03 -0.87
N VAL A 118 2.49 -12.14 0.38
CA VAL A 118 1.97 -11.40 1.51
C VAL A 118 3.16 -10.83 2.29
N PRO A 119 3.03 -9.67 2.95
CA PRO A 119 4.06 -9.17 3.84
C PRO A 119 4.36 -10.19 4.96
N ALA A 120 5.64 -10.39 5.27
CA ALA A 120 6.03 -11.24 6.38
C ALA A 120 5.78 -10.55 7.73
N GLU A 121 5.19 -11.28 8.67
CA GLU A 121 4.95 -10.77 10.03
C GLU A 121 6.24 -10.39 10.75
N GLY A 122 6.19 -9.30 11.53
CA GLY A 122 7.38 -8.77 12.22
C GLY A 122 8.34 -7.98 11.33
N THR A 123 8.02 -7.80 10.04
CA THR A 123 8.87 -7.07 9.08
C THR A 123 8.23 -5.74 8.69
N GLU A 124 9.03 -4.67 8.65
CA GLU A 124 8.59 -3.37 8.13
C GLU A 124 8.97 -3.25 6.65
N TYR A 125 8.02 -2.85 5.80
CA TYR A 125 8.26 -2.73 4.35
C TYR A 125 8.19 -1.27 3.86
N GLY A 126 9.25 -0.74 3.28
CA GLY A 126 9.22 0.57 2.60
C GLY A 126 8.57 0.52 1.21
N VAL A 127 8.23 1.69 0.67
CA VAL A 127 7.92 1.86 -0.76
C VAL A 127 9.06 1.26 -1.60
N ASP A 128 8.69 0.65 -2.73
CA ASP A 128 9.58 -0.02 -3.70
C ASP A 128 10.32 -1.26 -3.16
N ASN A 129 10.09 -1.69 -1.93
CA ASN A 129 10.58 -3.00 -1.48
C ASN A 129 9.95 -4.12 -2.32
N ALA A 130 10.78 -5.10 -2.68
CA ALA A 130 10.33 -6.30 -3.38
C ALA A 130 9.92 -7.39 -2.40
N ILE A 131 8.82 -8.09 -2.71
CA ILE A 131 8.35 -9.28 -2.01
C ILE A 131 8.04 -10.32 -3.09
N GLY A 132 8.97 -11.22 -3.38
CA GLY A 132 8.84 -12.14 -4.51
C GLY A 132 8.64 -11.38 -5.82
N ALA A 133 7.54 -11.66 -6.53
CA ALA A 133 7.16 -10.94 -7.75
C ALA A 133 6.40 -9.62 -7.49
N ALA A 134 6.01 -9.34 -6.25
CA ALA A 134 5.33 -8.11 -5.86
C ALA A 134 6.32 -6.98 -5.54
N THR A 135 5.86 -5.74 -5.72
CA THR A 135 6.54 -4.54 -5.24
C THR A 135 5.61 -3.75 -4.33
N VAL A 136 6.14 -3.12 -3.29
CA VAL A 136 5.36 -2.23 -2.43
C VAL A 136 5.10 -0.92 -3.16
N ALA A 137 3.91 -0.77 -3.72
CA ALA A 137 3.50 0.45 -4.42
C ALA A 137 3.21 1.60 -3.48
N CYS A 138 2.72 1.33 -2.26
CA CYS A 138 2.48 2.34 -1.24
C CYS A 138 2.74 1.79 0.16
N ALA A 139 3.27 2.61 1.06
CA ALA A 139 3.38 2.34 2.49
C ALA A 139 2.98 3.61 3.27
N ARG A 140 1.89 3.51 4.05
CA ARG A 140 1.07 4.66 4.46
C ARG A 140 0.59 4.53 5.90
N SER A 141 0.80 5.55 6.74
CA SER A 141 0.38 5.53 8.15
C SER A 141 -0.87 6.35 8.46
N ASP A 142 -1.54 6.91 7.45
CA ASP A 142 -2.81 7.61 7.61
C ASP A 142 -3.95 6.63 7.89
N GLY A 143 -4.67 6.85 9.01
CA GLY A 143 -5.77 5.98 9.45
C GLY A 143 -7.01 6.01 8.56
N ALA A 144 -7.39 7.20 8.08
CA ALA A 144 -8.45 7.34 7.09
C ALA A 144 -7.84 7.55 5.70
N SER A 145 -8.19 6.68 4.76
CA SER A 145 -7.83 6.84 3.34
C SER A 145 -8.53 8.07 2.78
N THR A 146 -7.87 9.23 2.83
CA THR A 146 -8.23 10.33 1.94
C THR A 146 -7.73 9.91 0.56
N ALA A 147 -8.63 9.79 -0.42
CA ALA A 147 -8.24 9.46 -1.79
C ALA A 147 -7.13 10.42 -2.25
N VAL A 148 -5.92 9.88 -2.44
CA VAL A 148 -4.80 10.65 -3.00
C VAL A 148 -4.81 10.38 -4.49
N SER A 149 -5.38 11.32 -5.25
CA SER A 149 -5.20 11.35 -6.70
C SER A 149 -3.86 12.03 -7.00
N GLY A 150 -2.84 11.24 -7.29
CA GLY A 150 -1.57 11.71 -7.83
C GLY A 150 -1.58 11.62 -9.36
N VAL A 151 -0.82 12.49 -10.03
CA VAL A 151 -0.51 12.31 -11.45
C VAL A 151 0.39 11.08 -11.61
N ASP A 152 0.20 10.30 -12.69
CA ASP A 152 1.01 9.12 -12.99
C ASP A 152 2.51 9.41 -12.87
N GLY A 153 3.21 8.66 -12.03
CA GLY A 153 4.66 8.79 -11.81
C GLY A 153 5.09 9.95 -10.89
N ALA A 154 4.17 10.72 -10.30
CA ALA A 154 4.53 11.81 -9.39
C ALA A 154 4.69 11.38 -7.92
N GLY A 155 4.33 10.13 -7.57
CA GLY A 155 4.50 9.50 -6.25
C GLY A 155 4.26 10.44 -5.06
N THR A 156 3.00 10.64 -4.67
CA THR A 156 2.68 11.52 -3.53
C THR A 156 2.26 10.74 -2.29
N GLY A 157 2.63 11.27 -1.12
CA GLY A 157 2.11 10.80 0.16
C GLY A 157 2.53 9.40 0.55
N GLY A 158 3.70 8.88 0.15
CA GLY A 158 4.16 7.52 0.53
C GLY A 158 3.79 6.42 -0.47
N CYS A 159 3.61 6.80 -1.74
CA CYS A 159 3.45 5.88 -2.86
C CYS A 159 4.59 6.05 -3.88
N SER A 160 4.90 4.98 -4.60
CA SER A 160 5.96 4.93 -5.61
C SER A 160 5.74 5.96 -6.72
N ALA A 161 6.82 6.65 -7.10
CA ALA A 161 6.88 7.56 -8.24
C ALA A 161 7.29 6.84 -9.54
N VAL A 162 7.55 5.53 -9.50
CA VAL A 162 7.97 4.80 -10.70
C VAL A 162 6.79 4.69 -11.67
N ALA A 163 6.98 5.25 -12.87
CA ALA A 163 5.98 5.20 -13.93
C ALA A 163 5.64 3.76 -14.31
N LEU A 164 4.35 3.52 -14.56
CA LEU A 164 3.86 2.23 -15.05
C LEU A 164 3.98 2.15 -16.57
N THR A 165 4.11 0.93 -17.10
CA THR A 165 4.18 0.69 -18.54
C THR A 165 2.77 0.71 -19.15
N ASN A 166 2.55 1.53 -20.17
CA ASN A 166 1.29 1.54 -20.90
C ASN A 166 1.01 0.19 -21.57
N GLY A 167 -0.23 -0.27 -21.50
CA GLY A 167 -0.66 -1.54 -22.05
C GLY A 167 -0.30 -2.77 -21.19
N GLN A 168 0.39 -2.60 -20.07
CA GLN A 168 0.67 -3.66 -19.09
C GLN A 168 -0.40 -3.66 -17.99
N ASP A 169 -0.92 -4.83 -17.63
CA ASP A 169 -1.81 -4.95 -16.47
C ASP A 169 -1.01 -4.90 -15.17
N TYR A 170 -1.53 -4.17 -14.19
CA TYR A 170 -1.04 -4.14 -12.83
C TYR A 170 -2.14 -4.48 -11.84
N SER A 171 -1.93 -5.50 -11.03
CA SER A 171 -2.87 -5.90 -9.99
C SER A 171 -2.39 -5.51 -8.60
N TYR A 172 -3.33 -5.31 -7.67
CA TYR A 172 -3.06 -4.71 -6.37
C TYR A 172 -3.79 -5.43 -5.23
N LYS A 173 -3.09 -5.62 -4.12
CA LYS A 173 -3.67 -5.99 -2.82
C LYS A 173 -3.22 -4.99 -1.77
N VAL A 174 -4.14 -4.59 -0.90
CA VAL A 174 -3.83 -3.76 0.27
C VAL A 174 -3.84 -4.62 1.52
N PHE A 175 -2.83 -4.42 2.36
CA PHE A 175 -2.67 -5.07 3.65
C PHE A 175 -2.66 -4.02 4.75
N GLN A 176 -3.25 -4.35 5.90
CA GLN A 176 -3.22 -3.51 7.09
C GLN A 176 -2.27 -4.11 8.11
N LYS A 177 -1.44 -3.26 8.71
CA LYS A 177 -0.44 -3.60 9.72
C LYS A 177 -0.74 -2.84 11.00
N ASP A 178 -0.53 -3.48 12.15
CA ASP A 178 -0.58 -2.85 13.45
C ASP A 178 0.79 -2.34 13.98
N SER A 179 0.79 -1.85 15.21
CA SER A 179 1.99 -1.35 15.90
C SER A 179 2.93 -2.47 16.40
N ARG A 180 2.46 -3.71 16.42
CA ARG A 180 3.22 -4.93 16.76
C ARG A 180 3.78 -5.61 15.51
N PHE A 181 3.52 -5.07 14.33
CA PHE A 181 3.94 -5.58 13.02
C PHE A 181 3.19 -6.86 12.61
N ASN A 182 1.92 -7.01 13.06
CA ASN A 182 0.99 -8.00 12.53
C ASN A 182 0.25 -7.46 11.30
N TYR A 183 0.18 -8.24 10.23
CA TYR A 183 -0.47 -7.95 8.96
C TYR A 183 -1.76 -8.73 8.82
N ASP A 184 -2.79 -8.12 8.24
CA ASP A 184 -4.01 -8.83 7.85
C ASP A 184 -3.77 -9.73 6.61
N VAL A 185 -4.82 -10.45 6.19
CA VAL A 185 -4.77 -11.33 5.01
C VAL A 185 -4.73 -10.58 3.67
N GLY A 186 -4.89 -9.26 3.72
CA GLY A 186 -5.02 -8.34 2.60
C GLY A 186 -6.30 -8.53 1.79
N VAL A 187 -6.71 -7.45 1.16
CA VAL A 187 -7.88 -7.43 0.26
C VAL A 187 -7.45 -6.93 -1.12
N THR A 188 -8.03 -7.54 -2.16
CA THR A 188 -7.81 -7.06 -3.54
C THR A 188 -8.52 -5.73 -3.73
N PHE A 189 -7.82 -4.80 -4.35
CA PHE A 189 -8.34 -3.46 -4.60
C PHE A 189 -9.50 -3.49 -5.62
N THR A 190 -10.57 -2.73 -5.36
CA THR A 190 -11.66 -2.54 -6.33
C THR A 190 -11.15 -1.75 -7.54
N GLY A 191 -11.19 -2.35 -8.74
CA GLY A 191 -10.60 -1.77 -9.95
C GLY A 191 -9.22 -2.35 -10.30
N SER A 192 -8.76 -3.36 -9.57
CA SER A 192 -7.64 -4.21 -9.99
C SER A 192 -8.12 -5.31 -10.97
N PRO A 193 -7.36 -5.61 -12.04
CA PRO A 193 -6.13 -4.93 -12.45
C PRO A 193 -6.41 -3.56 -13.09
N PHE A 194 -5.45 -2.65 -12.91
CA PHE A 194 -5.37 -1.40 -13.64
C PHE A 194 -4.43 -1.56 -14.83
N ARG A 195 -4.87 -1.09 -16.01
CA ARG A 195 -4.07 -1.09 -17.24
C ARG A 195 -3.86 0.35 -17.70
N PRO A 196 -2.69 0.95 -17.47
CA PRO A 196 -2.40 2.30 -17.97
C PRO A 196 -2.47 2.33 -19.49
N ALA A 197 -2.99 3.42 -20.04
CA ALA A 197 -3.06 3.66 -21.47
C ALA A 197 -2.39 5.00 -21.79
N ALA A 198 -1.75 5.07 -22.95
CA ALA A 198 -1.23 6.33 -23.44
C ALA A 198 -2.36 7.33 -23.67
N VAL A 199 -2.19 8.55 -23.16
CA VAL A 199 -3.06 9.67 -23.52
C VAL A 199 -2.67 10.14 -24.91
N THR A 200 -3.65 10.31 -25.78
CA THR A 200 -3.46 10.68 -27.18
C THR A 200 -4.27 11.92 -27.51
N THR A 201 -3.74 12.79 -28.37
CA THR A 201 -4.48 13.90 -28.98
C THR A 201 -4.71 13.59 -30.45
N THR A 202 -5.98 13.48 -30.84
CA THR A 202 -6.39 13.12 -32.20
C THR A 202 -6.77 14.37 -32.98
N LEU A 203 -6.15 14.57 -34.15
CA LEU A 203 -6.59 15.54 -35.16
C LEU A 203 -7.68 14.90 -36.02
N GLY A 204 -8.86 15.51 -36.05
CA GLY A 204 -10.00 15.11 -36.88
C GLY A 204 -10.36 16.16 -37.92
N THR A 205 -11.08 15.72 -38.96
CA THR A 205 -11.70 16.62 -39.94
C THR A 205 -12.92 17.29 -39.33
N GLY A 206 -13.06 18.60 -39.49
CA GLY A 206 -14.27 19.33 -39.15
C GLY A 206 -15.30 19.29 -40.28
N THR A 207 -16.31 20.15 -40.18
CA THR A 207 -17.26 20.40 -41.27
C THR A 207 -16.73 21.54 -42.13
N ASP A 208 -16.14 21.21 -43.28
CA ASP A 208 -15.59 22.23 -44.18
C ASP A 208 -16.68 23.13 -44.77
N ALA A 209 -16.31 24.39 -45.05
CA ALA A 209 -17.17 25.31 -45.78
C ALA A 209 -17.42 24.80 -47.20
N THR A 210 -18.58 25.14 -47.75
CA THR A 210 -18.90 24.77 -49.15
C THR A 210 -18.04 25.56 -50.12
N THR A 211 -17.82 24.99 -51.31
CA THR A 211 -17.06 25.65 -52.39
C THR A 211 -17.63 27.02 -52.73
N ALA A 212 -16.77 28.04 -52.75
CA ALA A 212 -17.13 29.40 -53.10
C ALA A 212 -16.06 30.07 -53.97
N THR A 213 -16.47 31.05 -54.77
CA THR A 213 -15.57 31.97 -55.47
C THR A 213 -15.81 33.37 -54.92
N VAL A 214 -14.73 34.07 -54.56
CA VAL A 214 -14.80 35.42 -53.99
C VAL A 214 -13.93 36.39 -54.78
N ALA A 215 -14.35 37.66 -54.84
CA ALA A 215 -13.55 38.70 -55.46
C ALA A 215 -12.37 39.10 -54.55
N PRO A 216 -11.22 39.52 -55.13
CA PRO A 216 -10.12 40.10 -54.34
C PRO A 216 -10.60 41.24 -53.44
N GLY A 217 -10.06 41.31 -52.22
CA GLY A 217 -10.44 42.33 -51.22
C GLY A 217 -11.77 42.08 -50.51
N SER A 218 -12.46 40.95 -50.76
CA SER A 218 -13.59 40.55 -49.93
C SER A 218 -13.15 40.28 -48.49
N GLY A 219 -14.07 40.41 -47.53
CA GLY A 219 -13.80 40.07 -46.12
C GLY A 219 -13.45 38.59 -45.92
N ILE A 220 -13.03 38.26 -44.69
CA ILE A 220 -12.58 36.93 -44.27
C ILE A 220 -13.62 35.84 -44.60
N ARG A 221 -13.12 34.64 -44.91
CA ARG A 221 -13.91 33.45 -45.25
C ARG A 221 -13.35 32.23 -44.51
N ASP A 222 -14.24 31.33 -44.13
CA ASP A 222 -13.85 30.01 -43.64
C ASP A 222 -13.41 29.16 -44.83
N ALA A 223 -12.17 28.64 -44.79
CA ALA A 223 -11.57 27.87 -45.88
C ALA A 223 -11.37 26.38 -45.55
N GLY A 224 -11.58 26.00 -44.29
CA GLY A 224 -11.51 24.62 -43.80
C GLY A 224 -11.73 24.57 -42.29
N SER A 225 -12.03 23.39 -41.75
CA SER A 225 -12.16 23.19 -40.32
C SER A 225 -11.60 21.84 -39.86
N PHE A 226 -11.19 21.78 -38.59
CA PHE A 226 -10.59 20.61 -37.97
C PHE A 226 -10.95 20.56 -36.49
N THR A 227 -10.71 19.41 -35.86
CA THR A 227 -10.94 19.20 -34.43
C THR A 227 -9.70 18.59 -33.77
N PHE A 228 -9.48 18.92 -32.49
CA PHE A 228 -8.54 18.20 -31.63
C PHE A 228 -9.32 17.57 -30.47
N GLN A 229 -9.05 16.31 -30.17
CA GLN A 229 -9.67 15.60 -29.05
C GLN A 229 -8.61 14.80 -28.29
N THR A 230 -8.49 15.04 -26.98
CA THR A 230 -7.68 14.20 -26.09
C THR A 230 -8.46 12.96 -25.67
N SER A 231 -7.79 11.81 -25.52
CA SER A 231 -8.42 10.59 -24.97
C SER A 231 -8.65 10.66 -23.46
N ALA A 232 -7.87 11.49 -22.75
CA ALA A 232 -8.04 11.85 -21.34
C ALA A 232 -7.32 13.18 -21.06
N GLY A 233 -7.66 13.87 -19.97
CA GLY A 233 -7.01 15.13 -19.58
C GLY A 233 -7.12 16.24 -20.63
N SER A 234 -6.23 17.23 -20.52
CA SER A 234 -6.12 18.36 -21.45
C SER A 234 -4.74 18.39 -22.10
N ASP A 235 -4.68 18.86 -23.34
CA ASP A 235 -3.43 19.13 -24.06
C ASP A 235 -3.37 20.61 -24.50
N SER A 236 -2.18 21.13 -24.76
CA SER A 236 -1.94 22.49 -25.22
C SER A 236 -1.17 22.47 -26.54
N ILE A 237 -1.89 22.65 -27.64
CA ILE A 237 -1.28 22.79 -28.97
C ILE A 237 -0.59 24.15 -29.04
N THR A 238 0.73 24.15 -29.24
CA THR A 238 1.56 25.37 -29.24
C THR A 238 2.08 25.76 -30.62
N ALA A 239 1.96 24.87 -31.60
CA ALA A 239 2.31 25.12 -32.99
C ALA A 239 1.39 24.32 -33.93
N LEU A 240 1.15 24.86 -35.12
CA LEU A 240 0.37 24.24 -36.18
C LEU A 240 1.05 24.51 -37.52
N THR A 241 1.06 23.52 -38.41
CA THR A 241 1.41 23.72 -39.82
C THR A 241 0.17 23.50 -40.66
N VAL A 242 -0.21 24.49 -41.46
CA VAL A 242 -1.38 24.42 -42.35
C VAL A 242 -0.89 24.37 -43.78
N ILE A 243 -1.36 23.38 -44.54
CA ILE A 243 -1.10 23.26 -45.97
C ILE A 243 -2.26 23.95 -46.70
N LEU A 244 -1.97 25.04 -47.41
CA LEU A 244 -2.99 25.84 -48.10
C LEU A 244 -3.41 25.24 -49.46
N ALA A 245 -2.50 24.53 -50.13
CA ALA A 245 -2.85 23.57 -51.19
C ALA A 245 -1.85 22.43 -51.26
N ALA A 246 -2.35 21.27 -51.67
CA ALA A 246 -1.55 20.06 -51.85
C ALA A 246 -0.54 20.16 -53.01
N SER A 247 -0.73 21.08 -53.96
CA SER A 247 0.21 21.33 -55.07
C SER A 247 -0.04 22.71 -55.70
N GLY A 248 0.95 23.28 -56.41
CA GLY A 248 0.82 24.53 -57.16
C GLY A 248 1.79 25.65 -56.73
N THR A 249 1.62 26.84 -57.31
CA THR A 249 2.37 28.06 -56.94
C THR A 249 1.97 28.57 -55.55
N PRO A 250 2.89 29.17 -54.77
CA PRO A 250 2.57 29.80 -53.49
C PRO A 250 1.40 30.79 -53.62
N TYR A 251 0.45 30.75 -52.67
CA TYR A 251 -0.72 31.64 -52.69
C TYR A 251 -0.35 33.07 -52.28
N ASN A 252 0.21 33.84 -53.21
CA ASN A 252 0.45 35.29 -53.05
C ASN A 252 -0.85 36.11 -52.96
N GLY A 253 -2.02 35.49 -53.13
CA GLY A 253 -3.33 36.13 -53.09
C GLY A 253 -3.93 36.23 -51.69
N LEU A 254 -3.29 35.66 -50.67
CA LEU A 254 -3.73 35.74 -49.28
C LEU A 254 -2.99 36.88 -48.57
N SER A 255 -3.72 37.61 -47.70
CA SER A 255 -3.14 38.65 -46.84
C SER A 255 -3.08 38.22 -45.37
N GLU A 256 -3.80 37.15 -45.00
CA GLU A 256 -3.85 36.60 -43.65
C GLU A 256 -4.31 35.13 -43.72
N VAL A 257 -3.73 34.30 -42.85
CA VAL A 257 -4.28 33.00 -42.46
C VAL A 257 -4.41 33.01 -40.94
N ARG A 258 -5.61 32.71 -40.43
CA ARG A 258 -5.84 32.62 -38.98
C ARG A 258 -6.64 31.37 -38.63
N VAL A 259 -6.34 30.82 -37.46
CA VAL A 259 -7.07 29.72 -36.84
C VAL A 259 -7.87 30.30 -35.68
N THR A 260 -9.19 30.14 -35.73
CA THR A 260 -10.09 30.64 -34.71
C THR A 260 -10.89 29.53 -34.05
N ASN A 261 -11.62 29.85 -32.98
CA ASN A 261 -12.72 29.01 -32.53
C ASN A 261 -13.86 29.00 -33.58
N ASN A 262 -14.82 28.07 -33.42
CA ASN A 262 -15.93 27.89 -34.37
C ASN A 262 -16.83 29.13 -34.53
N ALA A 263 -16.89 30.01 -33.52
CA ALA A 263 -17.66 31.25 -33.58
C ALA A 263 -16.89 32.41 -34.24
N GLY A 264 -15.60 32.23 -34.57
CA GLY A 264 -14.73 33.27 -35.11
C GLY A 264 -14.36 34.38 -34.11
N THR A 265 -14.68 34.22 -32.82
CA THR A 265 -14.52 35.26 -31.79
C THR A 265 -13.15 35.20 -31.09
N THR A 266 -12.43 34.10 -31.19
CA THR A 266 -11.11 33.90 -30.56
C THR A 266 -10.13 33.43 -31.62
N THR A 267 -8.98 34.10 -31.74
CA THR A 267 -7.88 33.68 -32.61
C THR A 267 -6.83 32.95 -31.77
N TYR A 268 -6.44 31.74 -32.21
CA TYR A 268 -5.42 30.92 -31.55
C TYR A 268 -4.07 31.02 -32.24
N PHE A 269 -4.06 31.03 -33.58
CA PHE A 269 -2.86 31.14 -34.40
C PHE A 269 -3.12 32.09 -35.56
N SER A 270 -2.06 32.76 -36.02
CA SER A 270 -2.06 33.50 -37.28
C SER A 270 -0.72 33.28 -38.01
N ALA A 271 -0.79 33.32 -39.33
CA ALA A 271 0.33 33.19 -40.25
C ALA A 271 0.07 34.05 -41.50
N ILE A 272 1.13 34.38 -42.24
CA ILE A 272 1.09 35.13 -43.50
C ILE A 272 1.85 34.32 -44.55
#